data_AF-A0A553QDL1-F1
#
_entry.id   AF-A0A553QDL1-F1
#
_cell.length_a   1.000
_cell.length_b   1.000
_cell.length_c   1.000
_cell.angle_alpha   90.00
_cell.angle_beta   90.00
_cell.angle_gamma   90.00
#
_symmetry.space_group_name_H-M   'P 1'
#
loop_
_entity.id
_entity.type
_entity.pdbx_description
1 polymer ?
#
loop_
_entity_poly.entity_id
_entity_poly.type
_entity_poly.pdbx_seq_one_letter_code
_entity_poly.pdbx_strand_id
1 'polypeptide(L)'
;MVCAGEQDESICKSLLSQLKILRLKIEDCEAQTLARIRQPSDREQLLKDCLQKTEQQKSLQSELEGISKSLASLSEKAQPLEASAEQSSGEVLRTELKITLQKMQHTQSISTIYLEKLKTVEVVIRSTQGAEDVVKKYENRLREVHTVPTSLPEVEHYCSELQIMRSEADSQGPLFDLVESDLSKASVVSQRMLQVHSERDVELEQHRQVLGSLQDRWRAVLAQMELRQRELQMLGRQLEYYRQSYDWLIRWIADAKQRQEDIQAVPITDSKTLKEQLAQEKVRNHHNFLITLKIFHSSCNHRAKLLEEIEKNKEKVDECQKYAKNYIDTIKDYELQLVAYKAQVEPLTSPLKKTKMESASDNIIQEYVTLRTRYSELMTLTSQYIKFITDTQRRLDDEEVRETKGTIMPN
;
A
#
# COMPACT_ATOMS: atom_id res chain seq x y z
N MET A 1 11.17 15.19 -94.02
CA MET A 1 11.29 14.04 -93.11
C MET A 1 12.32 14.40 -92.06
N VAL A 2 11.89 15.03 -90.97
CA VAL A 2 12.66 14.99 -89.72
C VAL A 2 12.45 13.58 -89.18
N CYS A 3 13.54 12.84 -88.98
CA CYS A 3 13.51 11.41 -88.72
C CYS A 3 12.71 11.12 -87.44
N ALA A 4 11.75 10.19 -87.49
CA ALA A 4 10.98 9.74 -86.33
C ALA A 4 11.88 9.40 -85.12
N GLY A 5 13.11 8.93 -85.39
CA GLY A 5 14.10 8.63 -84.36
C GLY A 5 14.65 9.84 -83.57
N GLU A 6 14.73 11.05 -84.12
CA GLU A 6 15.21 12.24 -83.37
C GLU A 6 14.14 12.75 -82.39
N GLN A 7 12.87 12.61 -82.77
CA GLN A 7 11.73 13.01 -81.95
C GLN A 7 11.55 12.05 -80.76
N ASP A 8 11.70 10.73 -81.00
CA ASP A 8 11.70 9.70 -79.95
C ASP A 8 12.88 9.84 -78.98
N GLU A 9 14.06 10.22 -79.47
CA GLU A 9 15.24 10.45 -78.63
C GLU A 9 15.07 11.67 -77.71
N SER A 10 14.46 12.75 -78.20
CA SER A 10 14.12 13.95 -77.41
C SER A 10 13.11 13.64 -76.30
N ILE A 11 12.07 12.86 -76.62
CA ILE A 11 11.06 12.41 -75.66
C ILE A 11 11.71 11.51 -74.59
N CYS A 12 12.56 10.56 -74.98
CA CYS A 12 13.31 9.71 -74.05
C CYS A 12 14.17 10.53 -73.08
N LYS A 13 14.91 11.54 -73.57
CA LYS A 13 15.74 12.43 -72.73
C LYS A 13 14.90 13.23 -71.72
N SER A 14 13.72 13.70 -72.12
CA SER A 14 12.78 14.38 -71.23
C SER A 14 12.23 13.45 -70.14
N LEU A 15 11.79 12.24 -70.51
CA LEU A 15 11.29 11.23 -69.58
C LEU A 15 12.37 10.79 -68.58
N LEU A 16 13.61 10.58 -69.05
CA LEU A 16 14.76 10.27 -68.19
C LEU A 16 15.03 11.39 -67.17
N SER A 17 14.93 12.65 -67.58
CA SER A 17 15.12 13.80 -66.70
C SER A 17 14.02 13.88 -65.64
N GLN A 18 12.77 13.64 -66.02
CA GLN A 18 11.64 13.60 -65.08
C GLN A 18 11.74 12.42 -64.11
N LEU A 19 12.16 11.25 -64.58
CA LEU A 19 12.41 10.08 -63.73
C LEU A 19 13.50 10.32 -62.69
N LYS A 20 14.59 11.00 -63.07
CA LYS A 20 15.65 11.40 -62.12
C LYS A 20 15.10 12.32 -61.03
N ILE A 21 14.27 13.31 -61.40
CA ILE A 21 13.63 14.21 -60.42
C ILE A 21 12.72 13.44 -59.47
N LEU A 22 11.88 12.52 -59.99
CA LEU A 22 11.03 11.70 -59.13
C LEU A 22 11.86 10.80 -58.22
N ARG A 23 12.92 10.16 -58.72
CA ARG A 23 13.80 9.31 -57.90
C ARG A 23 14.41 10.09 -56.73
N LEU A 24 14.91 11.31 -56.99
CA LEU A 24 15.45 12.17 -55.92
C LEU A 24 14.39 12.48 -54.85
N LYS A 25 13.15 12.75 -55.23
CA LYS A 25 12.06 12.97 -54.27
C LYS A 25 11.72 11.71 -53.45
N ILE A 26 11.76 10.53 -54.08
CA ILE A 26 11.56 9.25 -53.39
C ILE A 26 12.69 9.01 -52.37
N GLU A 27 13.94 9.24 -52.78
CA GLU A 27 15.12 9.12 -51.92
C GLU A 27 15.06 10.09 -50.73
N ASP A 28 14.58 11.31 -50.94
CA ASP A 28 14.37 12.28 -49.86
C ASP A 28 13.28 11.83 -48.87
N CYS A 29 12.14 11.32 -49.37
CA CYS A 29 11.09 10.75 -48.53
C CYS A 29 11.60 9.57 -47.67
N GLU A 30 12.44 8.71 -48.25
CA GLU A 30 13.07 7.60 -47.54
C GLU A 30 14.05 8.09 -46.48
N ALA A 31 14.92 9.04 -46.82
CA ALA A 31 15.87 9.63 -45.89
C ALA A 31 15.17 10.29 -44.70
N GLN A 32 14.09 11.04 -44.95
CA GLN A 32 13.25 11.62 -43.90
C GLN A 32 12.61 10.54 -43.01
N THR A 33 12.08 9.47 -43.60
CA THR A 33 11.47 8.36 -42.86
C THR A 33 12.50 7.67 -41.96
N LEU A 34 13.69 7.34 -42.50
CA LEU A 34 14.78 6.72 -41.75
C LEU A 34 15.32 7.62 -40.64
N ALA A 35 15.45 8.92 -40.90
CA ALA A 35 15.87 9.89 -39.90
C ALA A 35 14.89 9.91 -38.71
N ARG A 36 13.57 9.88 -38.97
CA ARG A 36 12.54 9.83 -37.92
C ARG A 36 12.53 8.50 -37.16
N ILE A 37 12.71 7.36 -37.85
CA ILE A 37 12.81 6.03 -37.20
C ILE A 37 13.94 6.01 -36.18
N ARG A 38 15.10 6.58 -36.56
CA ARG A 38 16.33 6.55 -35.75
C ARG A 38 16.38 7.67 -34.71
N GLN A 39 15.45 8.62 -34.74
CA GLN A 39 15.37 9.73 -33.80
C GLN A 39 14.82 9.24 -32.45
N PRO A 40 15.60 9.33 -31.35
CA PRO A 40 15.10 9.02 -30.02
C PRO A 40 13.90 9.90 -29.65
N SER A 41 12.89 9.35 -28.98
CA SER A 41 11.78 10.13 -28.42
C SER A 41 12.14 10.80 -27.09
N ASP A 42 11.52 11.95 -26.82
CA ASP A 42 11.59 12.62 -25.52
C ASP A 42 10.82 11.79 -24.48
N ARG A 43 11.51 11.41 -23.40
CA ARG A 43 10.97 10.57 -22.33
C ARG A 43 9.87 11.27 -21.54
N GLU A 44 9.89 12.60 -21.44
CA GLU A 44 8.89 13.35 -20.69
C GLU A 44 7.61 13.59 -21.51
N GLN A 45 7.70 13.56 -22.84
CA GLN A 45 6.62 13.90 -23.75
C GLN A 45 6.31 12.80 -24.78
N LEU A 46 6.55 11.53 -24.43
CA LEU A 46 6.42 10.35 -25.32
C LEU A 46 5.14 10.34 -26.18
N LEU A 47 3.97 10.59 -25.57
CA LEU A 47 2.70 10.58 -26.30
C LEU A 47 2.63 11.70 -27.33
N LYS A 48 3.06 12.91 -26.96
CA LYS A 48 3.03 14.08 -27.84
C LYS A 48 4.01 13.92 -29.00
N ASP A 49 5.21 13.42 -28.73
CA ASP A 49 6.22 13.09 -29.73
C ASP A 49 5.72 12.03 -30.71
N CYS A 50 5.10 10.97 -30.19
CA CYS A 50 4.53 9.90 -31.01
C CYS A 50 3.42 10.44 -31.94
N LEU A 51 2.51 11.26 -31.42
CA LEU A 51 1.44 11.89 -32.21
C LEU A 51 2.00 12.82 -33.29
N GLN A 52 3.02 13.62 -32.96
CA GLN A 52 3.68 14.49 -33.92
C GLN A 52 4.36 13.69 -35.03
N LYS A 53 5.13 12.64 -34.68
CA LYS A 53 5.75 11.72 -35.65
C LYS A 53 4.70 11.04 -36.53
N THR A 54 3.55 10.62 -35.96
CA THR A 54 2.42 10.03 -36.71
C THR A 54 1.89 11.00 -37.75
N GLU A 55 1.65 12.25 -37.39
CA GLU A 55 1.10 13.24 -38.32
C GLU A 55 2.08 13.61 -39.43
N GLN A 56 3.36 13.81 -39.08
CA GLN A 56 4.43 14.02 -40.06
C GLN A 56 4.55 12.83 -41.03
N GLN A 57 4.38 11.60 -40.54
CA GLN A 57 4.45 10.41 -41.40
C GLN A 57 3.24 10.27 -42.31
N LYS A 58 2.03 10.63 -41.86
CA LYS A 58 0.83 10.69 -42.72
C LYS A 58 0.98 11.72 -43.83
N SER A 59 1.52 12.90 -43.51
CA SER A 59 1.80 13.94 -44.51
C SER A 59 2.78 13.45 -45.57
N LEU A 60 3.86 12.77 -45.17
CA LEU A 60 4.83 12.16 -46.08
C LEU A 60 4.22 11.03 -46.94
N GLN A 61 3.30 10.24 -46.41
CA GLN A 61 2.58 9.23 -47.21
C GLN A 61 1.71 9.87 -48.31
N SER A 62 1.05 10.98 -48.03
CA SER A 62 0.30 11.74 -49.04
C SER A 62 1.21 12.27 -50.16
N GLU A 63 2.41 12.74 -49.81
CA GLU A 63 3.42 13.13 -50.80
C GLU A 63 3.87 11.93 -51.66
N LEU A 64 4.17 10.79 -51.04
CA LEU A 64 4.55 9.55 -51.74
C LEU A 64 3.44 9.06 -52.68
N GLU A 65 2.16 9.18 -52.30
CA GLU A 65 1.03 8.87 -53.18
C GLU A 65 1.00 9.79 -54.40
N GLY A 66 1.27 11.09 -54.22
CA GLY A 66 1.41 12.06 -55.31
C GLY A 66 2.53 11.69 -56.27
N ILE A 67 3.73 11.39 -55.74
CA ILE A 67 4.89 10.96 -56.52
C ILE A 67 4.59 9.64 -57.25
N SER A 68 3.89 8.70 -56.61
CA SER A 68 3.49 7.42 -57.20
C SER A 68 2.55 7.60 -58.38
N LYS A 69 1.58 8.52 -58.29
CA LYS A 69 0.69 8.88 -59.41
C LYS A 69 1.48 9.50 -60.57
N SER A 70 2.42 10.39 -60.27
CA SER A 70 3.30 10.96 -61.29
C SER A 70 4.16 9.89 -61.97
N LEU A 71 4.73 8.96 -61.20
CA LEU A 71 5.54 7.85 -61.71
C LEU A 71 4.71 6.90 -62.59
N ALA A 72 3.47 6.58 -62.20
CA ALA A 72 2.56 5.79 -63.03
C ALA A 72 2.29 6.47 -64.37
N SER A 73 2.02 7.79 -64.36
CA SER A 73 1.79 8.56 -65.59
C SER A 73 3.03 8.61 -66.51
N LEU A 74 4.24 8.60 -65.94
CA LEU A 74 5.48 8.53 -66.72
C LEU A 74 5.73 7.12 -67.26
N SER A 75 5.37 6.09 -66.50
CA SER A 75 5.44 4.70 -66.95
C SER A 75 4.53 4.45 -68.15
N GLU A 76 3.29 4.97 -68.14
CA GLU A 76 2.38 4.88 -69.28
C GLU A 76 2.93 5.59 -70.52
N LYS A 77 3.56 6.77 -70.34
CA LYS A 77 4.20 7.52 -71.43
C LYS A 77 5.47 6.83 -71.96
N ALA A 78 6.15 6.03 -71.15
CA ALA A 78 7.35 5.29 -71.55
C ALA A 78 7.01 4.02 -72.35
N GLN A 79 5.87 3.36 -72.10
CA GLN A 79 5.46 2.09 -72.75
C GLN A 79 5.60 2.05 -74.28
N PRO A 80 5.17 3.07 -75.06
CA PRO A 80 5.30 3.05 -76.51
C PRO A 80 6.75 3.05 -76.99
N LEU A 81 7.64 3.68 -76.22
CA LEU A 81 9.07 3.81 -76.51
C LEU A 81 9.87 2.57 -76.10
N GLU A 82 9.35 1.79 -75.13
CA GLU A 82 9.93 0.48 -74.76
C GLU A 82 9.75 -0.58 -75.85
N ALA A 83 8.71 -0.46 -76.67
CA ALA A 83 8.41 -1.37 -77.78
C ALA A 83 9.23 -1.07 -79.05
N SER A 84 9.80 0.13 -79.16
CA SER A 84 10.67 0.55 -80.27
C SER A 84 12.12 0.11 -79.98
N ALA A 85 12.45 -1.12 -80.37
CA ALA A 85 13.64 -1.86 -79.92
C ALA A 85 15.00 -1.41 -80.51
N GLU A 86 15.06 -0.32 -81.30
CA GLU A 86 16.23 -0.01 -82.13
C GLU A 86 17.13 1.13 -81.59
N GLN A 87 16.80 1.75 -80.44
CA GLN A 87 17.54 2.91 -79.90
C GLN A 87 18.14 2.67 -78.50
N SER A 88 19.43 2.95 -78.33
CA SER A 88 20.18 2.84 -77.06
C SER A 88 19.55 3.63 -75.90
N SER A 89 18.85 4.72 -76.19
CA SER A 89 18.16 5.55 -75.19
C SER A 89 16.94 4.86 -74.56
N GLY A 90 16.28 3.95 -75.28
CA GLY A 90 15.11 3.21 -74.80
C GLY A 90 15.46 2.14 -73.77
N GLU A 91 16.61 1.48 -73.90
CA GLU A 91 17.12 0.53 -72.88
C GLU A 91 17.49 1.20 -71.56
N VAL A 92 18.11 2.39 -71.64
CA VAL A 92 18.41 3.21 -70.46
C VAL A 92 17.12 3.63 -69.77
N LEU A 93 16.11 4.08 -70.53
CA LEU A 93 14.80 4.45 -69.99
C LEU A 93 14.12 3.29 -69.26
N ARG A 94 14.10 2.08 -69.85
CA ARG A 94 13.57 0.87 -69.21
C ARG A 94 14.26 0.55 -67.89
N THR A 95 15.59 0.61 -67.88
CA THR A 95 16.40 0.30 -66.70
C THR A 95 16.14 1.32 -65.59
N GLU A 96 16.15 2.61 -65.92
CA GLU A 96 15.88 3.68 -64.97
C GLU A 96 14.44 3.66 -64.44
N LEU A 97 13.45 3.37 -65.28
CA LEU A 97 12.06 3.20 -64.85
C LEU A 97 11.92 2.05 -63.85
N LYS A 98 12.53 0.89 -64.15
CA LYS A 98 12.53 -0.28 -63.26
C LYS A 98 13.14 0.03 -61.89
N ILE A 99 14.32 0.66 -61.87
CA ILE A 99 15.00 1.03 -60.61
C ILE A 99 14.15 2.03 -59.82
N THR A 100 13.53 3.02 -60.48
CA THR A 100 12.68 4.01 -59.80
C THR A 100 11.40 3.39 -59.25
N LEU A 101 10.78 2.45 -59.96
CA LEU A 101 9.63 1.68 -59.48
C LEU A 101 9.99 0.83 -58.26
N GLN A 102 11.13 0.13 -58.29
CA GLN A 102 11.61 -0.64 -57.14
C GLN A 102 11.89 0.25 -55.93
N LYS A 103 12.50 1.43 -56.14
CA LYS A 103 12.75 2.42 -55.08
C LYS A 103 11.43 2.93 -54.49
N MET A 104 10.45 3.28 -55.32
CA MET A 104 9.10 3.67 -54.87
C MET A 104 8.45 2.59 -54.00
N GLN A 105 8.46 1.33 -54.44
CA GLN A 105 7.90 0.22 -53.68
C GLN A 105 8.60 0.03 -52.33
N HIS A 106 9.93 0.13 -52.31
CA HIS A 106 10.71 0.04 -51.09
C HIS A 106 10.38 1.18 -50.12
N THR A 107 10.37 2.43 -50.59
CA THR A 107 10.06 3.62 -49.78
C THR A 107 8.61 3.61 -49.26
N GLN A 108 7.65 3.16 -50.07
CA GLN A 108 6.27 2.96 -49.61
C GLN A 108 6.20 1.88 -48.52
N SER A 109 6.89 0.75 -48.71
CA SER A 109 6.93 -0.33 -47.72
C SER A 109 7.46 0.13 -46.37
N ILE A 110 8.61 0.80 -46.32
CA ILE A 110 9.18 1.28 -45.06
C ILE A 110 8.29 2.35 -44.41
N SER A 111 7.71 3.25 -45.22
CA SER A 111 6.79 4.28 -44.73
C SER A 111 5.52 3.70 -44.12
N THR A 112 4.93 2.66 -44.73
CA THR A 112 3.75 1.97 -44.19
C THR A 112 4.07 1.24 -42.89
N ILE A 113 5.19 0.50 -42.84
CA ILE A 113 5.59 -0.23 -41.64
C ILE A 113 5.88 0.74 -40.49
N TYR A 114 6.56 1.85 -40.76
CA TYR A 114 6.84 2.85 -39.74
C TYR A 114 5.58 3.53 -39.20
N LEU A 115 4.61 3.86 -40.07
CA LEU A 115 3.33 4.39 -39.59
C LEU A 115 2.57 3.38 -38.72
N GLU A 116 2.62 2.09 -39.05
CA GLU A 116 2.03 1.03 -38.22
C GLU A 116 2.75 0.91 -36.87
N LYS A 117 4.09 1.04 -36.83
CA LYS A 117 4.86 1.10 -35.58
C LYS A 117 4.36 2.26 -34.73
N LEU A 118 4.27 3.45 -35.29
CA LEU A 118 3.82 4.64 -34.53
C LEU A 118 2.42 4.44 -33.95
N LYS A 119 1.47 3.91 -34.74
CA LYS A 119 0.11 3.63 -34.25
C LYS A 119 0.06 2.60 -33.13
N THR A 120 0.85 1.52 -33.23
CA THR A 120 0.89 0.49 -32.19
C THR A 120 1.57 0.98 -30.92
N VAL A 121 2.68 1.73 -31.05
CA VAL A 121 3.34 2.40 -29.91
C VAL A 121 2.42 3.41 -29.23
N GLU A 122 1.65 4.18 -29.99
CA GLU A 122 0.68 5.13 -29.45
C GLU A 122 -0.36 4.44 -28.55
N VAL A 123 -0.84 3.26 -28.95
CA VAL A 123 -1.76 2.44 -28.15
C VAL A 123 -1.07 1.92 -26.88
N VAL A 124 0.19 1.45 -26.98
CA VAL A 124 0.99 1.03 -25.81
C VAL A 124 1.20 2.18 -24.82
N ILE A 125 1.51 3.38 -25.29
CA ILE A 125 1.69 4.55 -24.41
C ILE A 125 0.39 4.86 -23.65
N ARG A 126 -0.76 4.83 -24.32
CA ARG A 126 -2.05 5.11 -23.66
C ARG A 126 -2.46 4.02 -22.68
N SER A 127 -2.32 2.74 -23.05
CA SER A 127 -2.68 1.63 -22.17
C SER A 127 -1.78 1.59 -20.94
N THR A 128 -0.47 1.83 -21.08
CA THR A 128 0.47 1.96 -19.95
C THR A 128 0.15 3.16 -19.05
N GLN A 129 -0.24 4.31 -19.61
CA GLN A 129 -0.71 5.47 -18.81
C GLN A 129 -1.97 5.13 -18.01
N GLY A 130 -2.94 4.45 -18.62
CA GLY A 130 -4.15 4.00 -17.92
C GLY A 130 -3.83 3.02 -16.78
N ALA A 131 -2.92 2.08 -17.00
CA ALA A 131 -2.45 1.17 -15.96
C ALA A 131 -1.69 1.91 -14.85
N GLU A 132 -0.84 2.88 -15.18
CA GLU A 132 -0.13 3.73 -14.22
C GLU A 132 -1.09 4.51 -13.31
N ASP A 133 -2.16 5.07 -13.86
CA ASP A 133 -3.18 5.79 -13.08
C ASP A 133 -3.91 4.87 -12.10
N VAL A 134 -4.21 3.63 -12.52
CA VAL A 134 -4.80 2.61 -11.65
C VAL A 134 -3.84 2.21 -10.54
N VAL A 135 -2.57 1.93 -10.84
CA VAL A 135 -1.55 1.60 -9.84
C VAL A 135 -1.41 2.75 -8.84
N LYS A 136 -1.27 3.99 -9.30
CA LYS A 136 -1.20 5.18 -8.45
C LYS A 136 -2.41 5.35 -7.55
N LYS A 137 -3.62 5.10 -8.07
CA LYS A 137 -4.85 5.17 -7.25
C LYS A 137 -4.74 4.29 -6.01
N TYR A 138 -4.32 3.03 -6.17
CA TYR A 138 -4.22 2.10 -5.03
C TYR A 138 -2.98 2.36 -4.17
N GLU A 139 -1.85 2.74 -4.76
CA GLU A 139 -0.67 3.19 -4.01
C GLU A 139 -1.01 4.35 -3.07
N ASN A 140 -1.74 5.35 -3.58
CA ASN A 140 -2.17 6.52 -2.84
C ASN A 140 -3.18 6.16 -1.73
N ARG A 141 -4.20 5.35 -2.01
CA ARG A 141 -5.17 4.87 -1.00
C ARG A 141 -4.47 4.18 0.16
N LEU A 142 -3.49 3.32 -0.12
CA LEU A 142 -2.70 2.65 0.91
C LEU A 142 -1.80 3.66 1.66
N ARG A 143 -1.19 4.61 0.96
CA ARG A 143 -0.30 5.62 1.55
C ARG A 143 -1.01 6.60 2.49
N GLU A 144 -2.27 6.92 2.24
CA GLU A 144 -3.05 7.89 3.01
C GLU A 144 -3.45 7.39 4.41
N VAL A 145 -3.39 6.08 4.65
CA VAL A 145 -3.66 5.49 5.97
C VAL A 145 -2.49 5.75 6.92
N HIS A 146 -2.74 6.56 7.95
CA HIS A 146 -1.73 6.99 8.94
C HIS A 146 -2.22 6.84 10.40
N THR A 147 -3.29 6.10 10.63
CA THR A 147 -3.88 5.88 11.95
C THR A 147 -3.97 4.40 12.25
N VAL A 148 -3.74 4.05 13.51
CA VAL A 148 -3.98 2.71 14.04
C VAL A 148 -5.42 2.66 14.55
N PRO A 149 -6.22 1.65 14.17
CA PRO A 149 -7.55 1.49 14.76
C PRO A 149 -7.46 1.23 16.26
N THR A 150 -8.30 1.91 17.02
CA THR A 150 -8.27 1.89 18.49
C THR A 150 -9.42 1.09 19.11
N SER A 151 -10.39 0.68 18.30
CA SER A 151 -11.58 -0.06 18.69
C SER A 151 -11.87 -1.23 17.74
N LEU A 152 -12.56 -2.27 18.22
CA LEU A 152 -12.93 -3.42 17.39
C LEU A 152 -13.78 -3.02 16.16
N PRO A 153 -14.77 -2.13 16.27
CA PRO A 153 -15.52 -1.65 15.10
C PRO A 153 -14.64 -0.92 14.07
N GLU A 154 -13.64 -0.15 14.51
CA GLU A 154 -12.67 0.46 13.59
C GLU A 154 -11.83 -0.60 12.87
N VAL A 155 -11.33 -1.63 13.58
CA VAL A 155 -10.58 -2.73 12.96
C VAL A 155 -11.42 -3.42 11.89
N GLU A 156 -12.69 -3.74 12.19
CA GLU A 156 -13.61 -4.37 11.25
C GLU A 156 -13.90 -3.49 10.03
N HIS A 157 -14.07 -2.18 10.25
CA HIS A 157 -14.24 -1.22 9.17
C HIS A 157 -13.02 -1.20 8.23
N TYR A 158 -11.80 -1.06 8.77
CA TYR A 158 -10.58 -1.08 7.95
C TYR A 158 -10.40 -2.42 7.21
N CYS A 159 -10.71 -3.55 7.85
CA CYS A 159 -10.67 -4.85 7.20
C CYS A 159 -11.66 -4.94 6.03
N SER A 160 -12.87 -4.43 6.22
CA SER A 160 -13.92 -4.41 5.18
C SER A 160 -13.52 -3.53 3.99
N GLU A 161 -12.98 -2.33 4.27
CA GLU A 161 -12.46 -1.42 3.24
C GLU A 161 -11.32 -2.06 2.43
N LEU A 162 -10.38 -2.75 3.09
CA LEU A 162 -9.32 -3.48 2.40
C LEU A 162 -9.85 -4.64 1.57
N GLN A 163 -10.87 -5.35 2.05
CA GLN A 163 -11.49 -6.45 1.30
C GLN A 163 -12.21 -5.94 0.04
N ILE A 164 -12.95 -4.84 0.15
CA ILE A 164 -13.57 -4.17 -1.01
C ILE A 164 -12.47 -3.72 -1.98
N MET A 165 -11.45 -3.00 -1.48
CA MET A 165 -10.33 -2.54 -2.29
C MET A 165 -9.63 -3.70 -3.01
N ARG A 166 -9.46 -4.84 -2.34
CA ARG A 166 -8.87 -6.03 -2.96
C ARG A 166 -9.74 -6.58 -4.08
N SER A 167 -11.06 -6.71 -3.86
CA SER A 167 -11.97 -7.17 -4.91
C SER A 167 -12.00 -6.25 -6.13
N GLU A 168 -11.94 -4.92 -5.92
CA GLU A 168 -11.84 -3.92 -6.99
C GLU A 168 -10.49 -3.99 -7.74
N ALA A 169 -9.41 -4.35 -7.03
CA ALA A 169 -8.10 -4.54 -7.60
C ALA A 169 -8.04 -5.83 -8.44
N ASP A 170 -8.58 -6.93 -7.92
CA ASP A 170 -8.64 -8.21 -8.64
C ASP A 170 -9.41 -8.07 -9.97
N SER A 171 -10.41 -7.17 -10.04
CA SER A 171 -11.13 -6.88 -11.28
C SER A 171 -10.32 -6.09 -12.33
N GLN A 172 -9.12 -5.61 -12.00
CA GLN A 172 -8.25 -4.86 -12.93
C GLN A 172 -7.34 -5.75 -13.78
N GLY A 173 -7.31 -7.07 -13.55
CA GLY A 173 -6.51 -8.02 -14.33
C GLY A 173 -6.55 -7.79 -15.85
N PRO A 174 -7.75 -7.65 -16.46
CA PRO A 174 -7.89 -7.42 -17.91
C PRO A 174 -7.17 -6.17 -18.43
N LEU A 175 -6.95 -5.15 -17.60
CA LEU A 175 -6.21 -3.95 -18.00
C LEU A 175 -4.73 -4.28 -18.25
N PHE A 176 -4.12 -5.10 -17.40
CA PHE A 176 -2.72 -5.49 -17.56
C PHE A 176 -2.54 -6.48 -18.72
N ASP A 177 -3.50 -7.40 -18.90
CA ASP A 177 -3.55 -8.29 -20.08
C ASP A 177 -3.64 -7.49 -21.38
N LEU A 178 -4.42 -6.40 -21.40
CA LEU A 178 -4.53 -5.50 -22.54
C LEU A 178 -3.19 -4.84 -22.87
N VAL A 179 -2.48 -4.32 -21.86
CA VAL A 179 -1.16 -3.68 -22.04
C VAL A 179 -0.14 -4.69 -22.59
N GLU A 180 -0.11 -5.91 -22.07
CA GLU A 180 0.73 -7.00 -22.59
C GLU A 180 0.41 -7.33 -24.05
N SER A 181 -0.88 -7.46 -24.37
CA SER A 181 -1.36 -7.71 -25.74
C SER A 181 -0.93 -6.58 -26.69
N ASP A 182 -1.08 -5.32 -26.28
CA ASP A 182 -0.75 -4.17 -27.13
C ASP A 182 0.76 -4.05 -27.35
N LEU A 183 1.57 -4.33 -26.33
CA LEU A 183 3.02 -4.40 -26.45
C LEU A 183 3.47 -5.56 -27.35
N SER A 184 2.78 -6.71 -27.28
CA SER A 184 3.02 -7.84 -28.19
C SER A 184 2.76 -7.45 -29.64
N LYS A 185 1.64 -6.77 -29.93
CA LYS A 185 1.33 -6.24 -31.28
C LYS A 185 2.41 -5.27 -31.77
N ALA A 186 2.84 -4.33 -30.92
CA ALA A 186 3.94 -3.42 -31.26
C ALA A 186 5.23 -4.18 -31.58
N SER A 187 5.56 -5.21 -30.78
CA SER A 187 6.73 -6.06 -31.01
C SER A 187 6.72 -6.77 -32.35
N VAL A 188 5.56 -7.24 -32.82
CA VAL A 188 5.41 -7.87 -34.15
C VAL A 188 5.73 -6.87 -35.26
N VAL A 189 5.24 -5.64 -35.15
CA VAL A 189 5.51 -4.59 -36.16
C VAL A 189 6.99 -4.21 -36.17
N SER A 190 7.59 -4.05 -34.98
CA SER A 190 9.02 -3.74 -34.84
C SER A 190 9.91 -4.86 -35.40
N GLN A 191 9.54 -6.13 -35.18
CA GLN A 191 10.24 -7.28 -35.76
C GLN A 191 10.14 -7.30 -37.29
N ARG A 192 8.96 -7.01 -37.84
CA ARG A 192 8.76 -6.91 -39.28
C ARG A 192 9.60 -5.79 -39.89
N MET A 193 9.71 -4.64 -39.22
CA MET A 193 10.57 -3.53 -39.66
C MET A 193 12.05 -3.94 -39.73
N LEU A 194 12.53 -4.68 -38.73
CA LEU A 194 13.88 -5.24 -38.72
C LEU A 194 14.10 -6.25 -39.85
N GLN A 195 13.16 -7.16 -40.07
CA GLN A 195 13.29 -8.22 -41.08
C GLN A 195 13.25 -7.68 -42.51
N VAL A 196 12.36 -6.74 -42.80
CA VAL A 196 12.16 -6.23 -44.17
C VAL A 196 13.14 -5.12 -44.51
N HIS A 197 13.50 -4.27 -43.54
CA HIS A 197 14.27 -3.04 -43.79
C HIS A 197 15.57 -2.94 -42.99
N SER A 198 15.92 -3.94 -42.17
CA SER A 198 17.11 -3.91 -41.29
C SER A 198 17.15 -2.76 -40.28
N GLU A 199 16.01 -2.12 -40.02
CA GLU A 199 15.90 -1.03 -39.05
C GLU A 199 15.52 -1.56 -37.66
N ARG A 200 16.30 -1.19 -36.65
CA ARG A 200 16.10 -1.60 -35.26
C ARG A 200 15.16 -0.64 -34.53
N ASP A 201 14.31 -1.20 -33.68
CA ASP A 201 13.49 -0.43 -32.75
C ASP A 201 14.21 -0.29 -31.39
N VAL A 202 14.66 0.92 -31.09
CA VAL A 202 15.36 1.24 -29.84
C VAL A 202 14.41 1.61 -28.69
N GLU A 203 13.13 1.83 -28.97
CA GLU A 203 12.13 2.31 -27.99
C GLU A 203 11.33 1.15 -27.38
N LEU A 204 11.16 0.06 -28.12
CA LEU A 204 10.39 -1.11 -27.68
C LEU A 204 10.85 -1.64 -26.32
N GLU A 205 12.16 -1.66 -26.07
CA GLU A 205 12.71 -2.13 -24.79
C GLU A 205 12.38 -1.19 -23.63
N GLN A 206 12.26 0.11 -23.87
CA GLN A 206 11.84 1.07 -22.86
C GLN A 206 10.39 0.81 -22.45
N HIS A 207 9.50 0.54 -23.41
CA HIS A 207 8.11 0.17 -23.12
C HIS A 207 8.01 -1.15 -22.33
N ARG A 208 8.86 -2.14 -22.64
CA ARG A 208 8.96 -3.38 -21.84
C ARG A 208 9.36 -3.11 -20.40
N GLN A 209 10.36 -2.24 -20.17
CA GLN A 209 10.79 -1.86 -18.83
C GLN A 209 9.70 -1.13 -18.05
N VAL A 210 8.95 -0.23 -18.71
CA VAL A 210 7.80 0.46 -18.09
C VAL A 210 6.73 -0.55 -17.67
N LEU A 211 6.37 -1.50 -18.53
CA LEU A 211 5.42 -2.56 -18.18
C LEU A 211 5.92 -3.42 -17.02
N GLY A 212 7.19 -3.85 -17.05
CA GLY A 212 7.77 -4.64 -15.95
C GLY A 212 7.70 -3.91 -14.60
N SER A 213 8.08 -2.63 -14.58
CA SER A 213 7.97 -1.77 -13.40
C SER A 213 6.54 -1.62 -12.90
N LEU A 214 5.57 -1.43 -13.81
CA LEU A 214 4.14 -1.37 -13.49
C LEU A 214 3.65 -2.68 -12.85
N GLN A 215 4.06 -3.83 -13.39
CA GLN A 215 3.68 -5.14 -12.85
C GLN A 215 4.30 -5.40 -11.49
N ASP A 216 5.57 -5.02 -11.27
CA ASP A 216 6.22 -5.10 -9.97
C ASP A 216 5.48 -4.26 -8.92
N ARG A 217 5.17 -3.00 -9.25
CA ARG A 217 4.41 -2.10 -8.38
C ARG A 217 3.00 -2.62 -8.10
N TRP A 218 2.33 -3.15 -9.12
CA TRP A 218 1.01 -3.74 -8.96
C TRP A 218 1.03 -4.95 -8.01
N ARG A 219 1.99 -5.87 -8.18
CA ARG A 219 2.20 -6.99 -7.25
C ARG A 219 2.49 -6.50 -5.84
N ALA A 220 3.30 -5.46 -5.68
CA ALA A 220 3.60 -4.88 -4.37
C ALA A 220 2.36 -4.29 -3.69
N VAL A 221 1.51 -3.58 -4.43
CA VAL A 221 0.21 -3.08 -3.96
C VAL A 221 -0.68 -4.22 -3.46
N LEU A 222 -0.82 -5.29 -4.25
CA LEU A 222 -1.62 -6.45 -3.88
C LEU A 222 -1.08 -7.16 -2.63
N ALA A 223 0.24 -7.36 -2.56
CA ALA A 223 0.90 -7.96 -1.40
C ALA A 223 0.73 -7.09 -0.15
N GLN A 224 0.79 -5.77 -0.30
CA GLN A 224 0.61 -4.84 0.82
C GLN A 224 -0.82 -4.87 1.37
N MET A 225 -1.85 -4.98 0.51
CA MET A 225 -3.23 -5.16 0.97
C MET A 225 -3.37 -6.42 1.82
N GLU A 226 -2.82 -7.54 1.36
CA GLU A 226 -2.86 -8.81 2.10
C GLU A 226 -2.09 -8.73 3.42
N LEU A 227 -0.93 -8.10 3.44
CA LEU A 227 -0.14 -7.91 4.65
C LEU A 227 -0.95 -7.08 5.66
N ARG A 228 -1.47 -5.92 5.26
CA ARG A 228 -2.29 -5.07 6.14
C ARG A 228 -3.52 -5.80 6.68
N GLN A 229 -4.17 -6.63 5.87
CA GLN A 229 -5.31 -7.40 6.32
C GLN A 229 -4.92 -8.40 7.43
N ARG A 230 -3.78 -9.10 7.30
CA ARG A 230 -3.27 -10.02 8.33
C ARG A 230 -2.88 -9.28 9.60
N GLU A 231 -2.19 -8.14 9.48
CA GLU A 231 -1.79 -7.32 10.63
C GLU A 231 -3.01 -6.77 11.37
N LEU A 232 -4.03 -6.28 10.67
CA LEU A 232 -5.28 -5.81 11.30
C LEU A 232 -6.04 -6.93 12.00
N GLN A 233 -6.07 -8.14 11.44
CA GLN A 233 -6.67 -9.30 12.11
C GLN A 233 -5.90 -9.68 13.38
N MET A 234 -4.57 -9.61 13.35
CA MET A 234 -3.74 -9.84 14.53
C MET A 234 -3.99 -8.77 15.59
N LEU A 235 -3.99 -7.50 15.19
CA LEU A 235 -4.26 -6.35 16.03
C LEU A 235 -5.64 -6.45 16.70
N GLY A 236 -6.68 -6.79 15.94
CA GLY A 236 -8.03 -7.01 16.47
C GLY A 236 -8.09 -8.08 17.56
N ARG A 237 -7.40 -9.21 17.37
CA ARG A 237 -7.34 -10.28 18.39
C ARG A 237 -6.62 -9.83 19.66
N GLN A 238 -5.48 -9.15 19.53
CA GLN A 238 -4.74 -8.67 20.70
C GLN A 238 -5.51 -7.58 21.44
N LEU A 239 -6.19 -6.68 20.71
CA LEU A 239 -7.09 -5.69 21.28
C LEU A 239 -8.21 -6.36 22.08
N GLU A 240 -8.85 -7.40 21.53
CA GLU A 240 -9.92 -8.13 22.19
C GLU A 240 -9.44 -8.77 23.50
N TYR A 241 -8.32 -9.51 23.49
CA TYR A 241 -7.76 -10.12 24.69
C TYR A 241 -7.43 -9.09 25.77
N TYR A 242 -6.79 -7.98 25.38
CA TYR A 242 -6.47 -6.90 26.31
C TYR A 242 -7.73 -6.27 26.91
N ARG A 243 -8.71 -5.87 26.07
CA ARG A 243 -9.92 -5.19 26.53
C ARG A 243 -10.77 -6.07 27.43
N GLN A 244 -10.97 -7.35 27.08
CA GLN A 244 -11.71 -8.29 27.93
C GLN A 244 -11.08 -8.42 29.33
N SER A 245 -9.75 -8.57 29.39
CA SER A 245 -9.02 -8.69 30.66
C SER A 245 -9.03 -7.37 31.45
N TYR A 246 -8.76 -6.25 30.79
CA TYR A 246 -8.70 -4.93 31.40
C TYR A 246 -10.06 -4.48 31.97
N ASP A 247 -11.13 -4.59 31.17
CA ASP A 247 -12.47 -4.15 31.55
C ASP A 247 -13.03 -4.95 32.73
N TRP A 248 -12.75 -6.25 32.77
CA TRP A 248 -13.10 -7.08 33.92
C TRP A 248 -12.32 -6.65 35.17
N LEU A 249 -11.00 -6.52 35.06
CA LEU A 249 -10.13 -6.16 36.19
C LEU A 249 -10.46 -4.79 36.76
N ILE A 250 -10.68 -3.77 35.92
CA ILE A 250 -10.93 -2.41 36.42
C ILE A 250 -12.28 -2.32 37.15
N ARG A 251 -13.30 -3.05 36.68
CA ARG A 251 -14.60 -3.17 37.37
C ARG A 251 -14.45 -3.92 38.68
N TRP A 252 -13.71 -5.03 38.67
CA TRP A 252 -13.46 -5.80 39.89
C TRP A 252 -12.66 -5.01 40.93
N ILE A 253 -11.62 -4.27 40.52
CA ILE A 253 -10.84 -3.39 41.42
C ILE A 253 -11.75 -2.32 42.02
N ALA A 254 -12.65 -1.72 41.24
CA ALA A 254 -13.59 -0.72 41.74
C ALA A 254 -14.55 -1.32 42.78
N ASP A 255 -15.12 -2.51 42.50
CA ASP A 255 -15.97 -3.24 43.44
C ASP A 255 -15.22 -3.65 44.72
N ALA A 256 -14.02 -4.22 44.59
CA ALA A 256 -13.20 -4.63 45.71
C ALA A 256 -12.76 -3.43 46.57
N LYS A 257 -12.49 -2.29 45.95
CA LYS A 257 -12.21 -1.03 46.65
C LYS A 257 -13.44 -0.52 47.40
N GLN A 258 -14.64 -0.57 46.80
CA GLN A 258 -15.87 -0.21 47.50
C GLN A 258 -16.10 -1.14 48.71
N ARG A 259 -15.95 -2.46 48.53
CA ARG A 259 -16.04 -3.43 49.64
C ARG A 259 -15.01 -3.14 50.72
N GLN A 260 -13.79 -2.77 50.34
CA GLN A 260 -12.75 -2.38 51.29
C GLN A 260 -13.17 -1.15 52.10
N GLU A 261 -13.70 -0.11 51.45
CA GLU A 261 -14.19 1.11 52.09
C GLU A 261 -15.38 0.83 53.02
N ASP A 262 -16.36 0.04 52.59
CA ASP A 262 -17.53 -0.36 53.41
C ASP A 262 -17.10 -1.13 54.66
N ILE A 263 -16.11 -2.03 54.52
CA ILE A 263 -15.57 -2.79 55.64
C ILE A 263 -14.74 -1.87 56.56
N GLN A 264 -14.03 -0.87 56.03
CA GLN A 264 -13.30 0.13 56.84
C GLN A 264 -14.22 1.11 57.56
N ALA A 265 -15.41 1.40 57.01
CA ALA A 265 -16.39 2.29 57.62
C ALA A 265 -16.98 1.74 58.94
N VAL A 266 -16.85 0.43 59.19
CA VAL A 266 -17.18 -0.17 60.49
C VAL A 266 -16.10 0.24 61.51
N PRO A 267 -16.40 1.11 62.49
CA PRO A 267 -15.40 1.64 63.39
C PRO A 267 -14.80 0.51 64.23
N ILE A 268 -13.51 0.25 64.04
CA ILE A 268 -12.72 -0.49 65.01
C ILE A 268 -12.05 0.59 65.86
N THR A 269 -12.65 0.88 67.02
CA THR A 269 -12.07 1.80 68.00
C THR A 269 -10.67 1.33 68.37
N ASP A 270 -9.75 2.26 68.66
CA ASP A 270 -8.38 1.95 69.08
C ASP A 270 -8.37 0.85 70.15
N SER A 271 -7.36 -0.02 70.12
CA SER A 271 -7.24 -1.24 70.96
C SER A 271 -7.58 -0.96 72.43
N LYS A 272 -7.15 0.20 72.94
CA LYS A 272 -7.42 0.65 74.31
C LYS A 272 -8.89 0.99 74.56
N THR A 273 -9.54 1.72 73.66
CA THR A 273 -10.96 2.11 73.77
C THR A 273 -11.89 0.93 73.50
N LEU A 274 -11.55 0.05 72.56
CA LEU A 274 -12.29 -1.19 72.32
C LEU A 274 -12.26 -2.11 73.56
N LYS A 275 -11.11 -2.19 74.24
CA LYS A 275 -10.98 -2.94 75.50
C LYS A 275 -11.79 -2.33 76.63
N GLU A 276 -11.73 -1.01 76.83
CA GLU A 276 -12.51 -0.30 77.84
C GLU A 276 -14.03 -0.44 77.59
N GLN A 277 -14.46 -0.39 76.33
CA GLN A 277 -15.84 -0.65 75.90
C GLN A 277 -16.25 -2.10 76.18
N LEU A 278 -15.45 -3.09 75.75
CA LEU A 278 -15.70 -4.51 76.01
C LEU A 278 -15.73 -4.82 77.51
N ALA A 279 -14.82 -4.25 78.31
CA ALA A 279 -14.78 -4.45 79.75
C ALA A 279 -15.99 -3.81 80.46
N GLN A 280 -16.39 -2.60 80.08
CA GLN A 280 -17.60 -1.96 80.59
C GLN A 280 -18.87 -2.71 80.18
N GLU A 281 -18.97 -3.16 78.93
CA GLU A 281 -20.12 -3.92 78.44
C GLU A 281 -20.21 -5.32 79.06
N LYS A 282 -19.07 -5.99 79.29
CA LYS A 282 -19.00 -7.30 79.98
C LYS A 282 -19.62 -7.25 81.38
N VAL A 283 -19.44 -6.13 82.09
CA VAL A 283 -20.00 -5.90 83.44
C VAL A 283 -21.45 -5.39 83.38
N ARG A 284 -21.80 -4.53 82.42
CA ARG A 284 -23.10 -3.83 82.37
C ARG A 284 -24.20 -4.59 81.62
N ASN A 285 -23.86 -5.25 80.51
CA ASN A 285 -24.79 -6.03 79.69
C ASN A 285 -24.02 -7.04 78.82
N HIS A 286 -23.99 -8.30 79.27
CA HIS A 286 -23.33 -9.40 78.55
C HIS A 286 -23.83 -9.57 77.10
N HIS A 287 -25.09 -9.20 76.82
CA HIS A 287 -25.64 -9.25 75.47
C HIS A 287 -24.94 -8.26 74.52
N ASN A 288 -24.67 -7.03 74.97
CA ASN A 288 -23.97 -6.01 74.16
C ASN A 288 -22.51 -6.41 73.91
N PHE A 289 -21.84 -6.95 74.93
CA PHE A 289 -20.47 -7.50 74.79
C PHE A 289 -20.37 -8.56 73.68
N LEU A 290 -21.32 -9.51 73.66
CA LEU A 290 -21.35 -10.55 72.62
C LEU A 290 -21.66 -9.99 71.22
N ILE A 291 -22.45 -8.92 71.11
CA ILE A 291 -22.73 -8.25 69.84
C ILE A 291 -21.47 -7.56 69.32
N THR A 292 -20.79 -6.76 70.15
CA THR A 292 -19.55 -6.04 69.79
C THR A 292 -18.45 -7.01 69.35
N LEU A 293 -18.27 -8.12 70.07
CA LEU A 293 -17.28 -9.15 69.71
C LEU A 293 -17.62 -9.86 68.39
N LYS A 294 -18.90 -10.16 68.14
CA LYS A 294 -19.35 -10.75 66.87
C LYS A 294 -19.13 -9.81 65.67
N ILE A 295 -19.39 -8.51 65.85
CA ILE A 295 -19.15 -7.49 64.81
C ILE A 295 -17.66 -7.43 64.48
N PHE A 296 -16.79 -7.37 65.50
CA PHE A 296 -15.34 -7.35 65.31
C PHE A 296 -14.84 -8.61 64.56
N HIS A 297 -15.23 -9.80 65.02
CA HIS A 297 -14.80 -11.06 64.39
C HIS A 297 -15.30 -11.21 62.95
N SER A 298 -16.56 -10.84 62.70
CA SER A 298 -17.15 -10.80 61.34
C SER A 298 -16.40 -9.85 60.42
N SER A 299 -16.08 -8.64 60.92
CA SER A 299 -15.30 -7.63 60.19
C SER A 299 -13.89 -8.13 59.86
N CYS A 300 -13.21 -8.83 60.78
CA CYS A 300 -11.91 -9.46 60.53
C CYS A 300 -11.98 -10.53 59.43
N ASN A 301 -12.99 -11.41 59.50
CA ASN A 301 -13.18 -12.49 58.54
C ASN A 301 -13.48 -11.97 57.13
N HIS A 302 -14.35 -10.96 57.00
CA HIS A 302 -14.62 -10.32 55.70
C HIS A 302 -13.36 -9.70 55.08
N ARG A 303 -12.49 -9.07 55.89
CA ARG A 303 -11.21 -8.51 55.39
C ARG A 303 -10.23 -9.60 54.95
N ALA A 304 -10.07 -10.66 55.74
CA ALA A 304 -9.18 -11.77 55.38
C ALA A 304 -9.61 -12.43 54.06
N LYS A 305 -10.92 -12.63 53.86
CA LYS A 305 -11.48 -13.11 52.59
C LYS A 305 -11.21 -12.15 51.43
N LEU A 306 -11.34 -10.84 51.65
CA LEU A 306 -11.03 -9.84 50.63
C LEU A 306 -9.56 -9.86 50.23
N LEU A 307 -8.63 -10.00 51.20
CA LEU A 307 -7.20 -10.13 50.89
C LEU A 307 -6.90 -11.38 50.08
N GLU A 308 -7.47 -12.53 50.47
CA GLU A 308 -7.29 -13.78 49.74
C GLU A 308 -7.80 -13.66 48.29
N GLU A 309 -8.93 -12.97 48.08
CA GLU A 309 -9.46 -12.69 46.75
C GLU A 309 -8.52 -11.77 45.93
N ILE A 310 -7.96 -10.74 46.56
CA ILE A 310 -6.98 -9.84 45.92
C ILE A 310 -5.74 -10.62 45.51
N GLU A 311 -5.19 -11.45 46.40
CA GLU A 311 -4.01 -12.27 46.13
C GLU A 311 -4.24 -13.26 44.98
N LYS A 312 -5.41 -13.90 44.94
CA LYS A 312 -5.79 -14.80 43.83
C LYS A 312 -5.88 -14.06 42.50
N ASN A 313 -6.40 -12.83 42.50
CA ASN A 313 -6.53 -12.06 41.26
C ASN A 313 -5.22 -11.43 40.78
N LYS A 314 -4.11 -11.57 41.52
CA LYS A 314 -2.77 -11.21 41.05
C LYS A 314 -2.44 -11.88 39.72
N GLU A 315 -2.76 -13.18 39.58
CA GLU A 315 -2.48 -13.93 38.35
C GLU A 315 -3.17 -13.32 37.14
N LYS A 316 -4.40 -12.81 37.31
CA LYS A 316 -5.15 -12.12 36.26
C LYS A 316 -4.55 -10.76 35.91
N VAL A 317 -4.00 -10.04 36.88
CA VAL A 317 -3.25 -8.79 36.63
C VAL A 317 -1.98 -9.08 35.82
N ASP A 318 -1.25 -10.13 36.19
CA ASP A 318 -0.05 -10.57 35.48
C ASP A 318 -0.38 -11.06 34.05
N GLU A 319 -1.54 -11.70 33.87
CA GLU A 319 -2.06 -12.09 32.55
C GLU A 319 -2.44 -10.86 31.70
N CYS A 320 -3.16 -9.91 32.30
CA CYS A 320 -3.49 -8.63 31.67
C CYS A 320 -2.24 -7.86 31.23
N GLN A 321 -1.14 -7.95 31.99
CA GLN A 321 0.14 -7.37 31.59
C GLN A 321 0.66 -7.97 30.29
N LYS A 322 0.56 -9.29 30.12
CA LYS A 322 1.00 -9.99 28.91
C LYS A 322 0.15 -9.56 27.73
N TYR A 323 -1.17 -9.49 27.88
CA TYR A 323 -2.07 -9.00 26.83
C TYR A 323 -1.79 -7.55 26.46
N ALA A 324 -1.60 -6.67 27.44
CA ALA A 324 -1.25 -5.26 27.19
C ALA A 324 0.07 -5.15 26.41
N LYS A 325 1.10 -5.90 26.81
CA LYS A 325 2.39 -5.91 26.13
C LYS A 325 2.26 -6.39 24.68
N ASN A 326 1.62 -7.55 24.45
CA ASN A 326 1.45 -8.10 23.12
C ASN A 326 0.66 -7.15 22.21
N TYR A 327 -0.37 -6.49 22.76
CA TYR A 327 -1.15 -5.51 22.01
C TYR A 327 -0.33 -4.26 21.66
N ILE A 328 0.46 -3.74 22.61
CA ILE A 328 1.40 -2.62 22.37
C ILE A 328 2.41 -2.96 21.28
N ASP A 329 2.99 -4.16 21.32
CA ASP A 329 3.97 -4.60 20.32
C ASP A 329 3.31 -4.71 18.94
N THR A 330 2.09 -5.26 18.86
CA THR A 330 1.32 -5.35 17.60
C THR A 330 0.93 -3.98 17.03
N ILE A 331 0.58 -3.01 17.89
CA ILE A 331 0.35 -1.61 17.47
C ILE A 331 1.61 -1.05 16.80
N LYS A 332 2.77 -1.21 17.45
CA LYS A 332 4.05 -0.69 16.94
C LYS A 332 4.47 -1.33 15.64
N ASP A 333 4.24 -2.63 15.49
CA ASP A 333 4.53 -3.35 14.25
C ASP A 333 3.66 -2.84 13.09
N TYR A 334 2.36 -2.63 13.33
CA TYR A 334 1.46 -2.05 12.33
C TYR A 334 1.84 -0.59 11.99
N GLU A 335 2.16 0.23 12.98
CA GLU A 335 2.69 1.59 12.80
C GLU A 335 3.95 1.60 11.92
N LEU A 336 4.91 0.74 12.23
CA LEU A 336 6.14 0.61 11.46
C LEU A 336 5.86 0.21 10.01
N GLN A 337 4.93 -0.72 9.79
CA GLN A 337 4.51 -1.16 8.46
C GLN A 337 3.90 -0.01 7.63
N LEU A 338 3.06 0.84 8.24
CA LEU A 338 2.47 2.00 7.57
C LEU A 338 3.55 3.01 7.14
N VAL A 339 4.50 3.31 8.03
CA VAL A 339 5.62 4.22 7.76
C VAL A 339 6.55 3.66 6.68
N ALA A 340 6.89 2.37 6.77
CA ALA A 340 7.77 1.71 5.80
C ALA A 340 7.17 1.76 4.39
N TYR A 341 5.88 1.46 4.25
CA TYR A 341 5.20 1.53 2.96
C TYR A 341 5.15 2.96 2.42
N LYS A 342 4.82 3.94 3.27
CA LYS A 342 4.82 5.35 2.85
C LYS A 342 6.18 5.79 2.33
N ALA A 343 7.26 5.40 3.01
CA ALA A 343 8.63 5.72 2.60
C ALA A 343 9.06 5.04 1.28
N GLN A 344 8.48 3.88 0.94
CA GLN A 344 8.74 3.20 -0.33
C GLN A 344 8.03 3.88 -1.51
N VAL A 345 6.80 4.36 -1.29
CA VAL A 345 5.96 4.98 -2.34
C VAL A 345 6.31 6.45 -2.57
N GLU A 346 6.92 7.13 -1.59
CA GLU A 346 7.33 8.54 -1.68
C GLU A 346 8.84 8.65 -1.98
N PRO A 347 9.26 9.11 -3.17
CA PRO A 347 10.66 9.38 -3.45
C PRO A 347 11.17 10.52 -2.55
N LEU A 348 12.42 10.42 -2.08
CA LEU A 348 13.11 11.35 -1.16
C LEU A 348 13.19 12.83 -1.62
N THR A 349 12.52 13.23 -2.69
CA THR A 349 12.65 14.53 -3.36
C THR A 349 11.64 15.59 -2.90
N SER A 350 10.63 15.28 -2.08
CA SER A 350 9.66 16.25 -1.57
C SER A 350 10.00 16.71 -0.12
N PRO A 351 10.33 17.99 0.12
CA PRO A 351 10.42 18.52 1.48
C PRO A 351 9.01 18.87 1.97
N LEU A 352 8.20 17.86 2.32
CA LEU A 352 6.86 18.08 2.88
C LEU A 352 6.69 17.33 4.22
N LYS A 353 5.92 17.99 5.09
CA LYS A 353 5.74 17.71 6.52
C LYS A 353 5.69 16.21 6.81
N LYS A 354 6.67 15.72 7.58
CA LYS A 354 6.57 14.43 8.27
C LYS A 354 5.33 14.51 9.16
N THR A 355 4.17 14.06 8.67
CA THR A 355 3.01 13.82 9.52
C THR A 355 3.47 12.84 10.59
N LYS A 356 3.71 13.36 11.79
CA LYS A 356 4.18 12.56 12.91
C LYS A 356 3.04 11.62 13.27
N MET A 357 3.27 10.31 13.19
CA MET A 357 2.28 9.35 13.66
C MET A 357 2.18 9.50 15.18
N GLU A 358 0.98 9.77 15.68
CA GLU A 358 0.71 9.74 17.11
C GLU A 358 0.64 8.26 17.54
N SER A 359 1.49 7.89 18.50
CA SER A 359 1.60 6.51 18.98
C SER A 359 0.31 6.12 19.70
N ALA A 360 -0.46 5.20 19.13
CA ALA A 360 -1.64 4.67 19.80
C ALA A 360 -1.26 3.84 21.04
N SER A 361 -0.02 3.34 21.07
CA SER A 361 0.50 2.52 22.17
C SER A 361 0.67 3.28 23.48
N ASP A 362 0.87 4.59 23.44
CA ASP A 362 1.06 5.43 24.63
C ASP A 362 -0.19 5.44 25.53
N ASN A 363 -1.38 5.45 24.91
CA ASN A 363 -2.65 5.37 25.61
C ASN A 363 -2.80 4.04 26.35
N ILE A 364 -2.44 2.93 25.71
CA ILE A 364 -2.51 1.58 26.31
C ILE A 364 -1.52 1.44 27.46
N ILE A 365 -0.32 2.02 27.32
CA ILE A 365 0.66 2.08 28.41
C ILE A 365 0.06 2.82 29.61
N GLN A 366 -0.55 3.98 29.40
CA GLN A 366 -1.15 4.77 30.48
C GLN A 366 -2.34 4.07 31.16
N GLU A 367 -3.23 3.43 30.39
CA GLU A 367 -4.32 2.62 30.91
C GLU A 367 -3.80 1.51 31.83
N TYR A 368 -2.84 0.71 31.35
CA TYR A 368 -2.29 -0.40 32.13
C TYR A 368 -1.55 0.06 33.39
N VAL A 369 -0.78 1.16 33.30
CA VAL A 369 -0.14 1.76 34.47
C VAL A 369 -1.19 2.17 35.52
N THR A 370 -2.31 2.74 35.08
CA THR A 370 -3.40 3.14 35.98
C THR A 370 -4.02 1.93 36.67
N LEU A 371 -4.32 0.85 35.94
CA LEU A 371 -4.85 -0.39 36.50
C LEU A 371 -3.90 -0.98 37.55
N ARG A 372 -2.61 -1.09 37.22
CA ARG A 372 -1.59 -1.66 38.12
C ARG A 372 -1.44 -0.83 39.39
N THR A 373 -1.48 0.50 39.30
CA THR A 373 -1.42 1.40 40.46
C THR A 373 -2.62 1.18 41.37
N ARG A 374 -3.85 1.17 40.82
CA ARG A 374 -5.07 0.93 41.62
C ARG A 374 -5.07 -0.43 42.31
N TYR A 375 -4.62 -1.47 41.61
CA TYR A 375 -4.48 -2.80 42.21
C TYR A 375 -3.45 -2.81 43.35
N SER A 376 -2.29 -2.16 43.15
CA SER A 376 -1.23 -2.09 44.15
C SER A 376 -1.66 -1.31 45.40
N GLU A 377 -2.41 -0.22 45.22
CA GLU A 377 -3.03 0.54 46.30
C GLU A 377 -4.02 -0.33 47.10
N LEU A 378 -4.94 -1.02 46.42
CA LEU A 378 -5.91 -1.92 47.02
C LEU A 378 -5.23 -3.02 47.85
N MET A 379 -4.22 -3.67 47.29
CA MET A 379 -3.44 -4.72 47.96
C MET A 379 -2.71 -4.18 49.20
N THR A 380 -2.04 -3.04 49.05
CA THR A 380 -1.24 -2.42 50.13
C THR A 380 -2.14 -1.99 51.28
N LEU A 381 -3.24 -1.29 50.99
CA LEU A 381 -4.19 -0.84 52.00
C LEU A 381 -4.82 -2.05 52.71
N THR A 382 -5.29 -3.06 51.98
CA THR A 382 -5.93 -4.23 52.61
C THR A 382 -4.96 -4.99 53.51
N SER A 383 -3.71 -5.17 53.03
CA SER A 383 -2.65 -5.82 53.80
C SER A 383 -2.28 -5.06 55.07
N GLN A 384 -2.13 -3.73 54.99
CA GLN A 384 -1.80 -2.88 56.14
C GLN A 384 -2.92 -2.90 57.19
N TYR A 385 -4.18 -2.84 56.75
CA TYR A 385 -5.32 -2.91 57.66
C TYR A 385 -5.43 -4.26 58.37
N ILE A 386 -5.20 -5.37 57.66
CA ILE A 386 -5.19 -6.71 58.29
C ILE A 386 -4.08 -6.81 59.32
N LYS A 387 -2.88 -6.29 59.04
CA LYS A 387 -1.79 -6.23 60.02
C LYS A 387 -2.20 -5.44 61.26
N PHE A 388 -2.74 -4.24 61.09
CA PHE A 388 -3.22 -3.40 62.20
C PHE A 388 -4.24 -4.13 63.10
N ILE A 389 -5.20 -4.83 62.50
CA ILE A 389 -6.24 -5.55 63.23
C ILE A 389 -5.68 -6.79 63.91
N THR A 390 -4.82 -7.55 63.23
CA THR A 390 -4.18 -8.74 63.80
C THR A 390 -3.33 -8.37 65.01
N ASP A 391 -2.57 -7.28 64.91
CA ASP A 391 -1.76 -6.77 66.01
C ASP A 391 -2.65 -6.22 67.16
N THR A 392 -3.77 -5.57 66.82
CA THR A 392 -4.78 -5.14 67.80
C THR A 392 -5.38 -6.33 68.55
N GLN A 393 -5.73 -7.41 67.85
CA GLN A 393 -6.29 -8.61 68.45
C GLN A 393 -5.27 -9.33 69.35
N ARG A 394 -4.03 -9.51 68.89
CA ARG A 394 -2.95 -10.07 69.73
C ARG A 394 -2.72 -9.28 71.01
N ARG A 395 -2.74 -7.94 70.92
CA ARG A 395 -2.60 -7.08 72.11
C ARG A 395 -3.73 -7.28 73.11
N LEU A 396 -4.97 -7.44 72.64
CA LEU A 396 -6.11 -7.74 73.50
C LEU A 396 -5.95 -9.10 74.19
N ASP A 397 -5.56 -10.13 73.44
CA ASP A 397 -5.34 -11.49 73.95
C ASP A 397 -4.19 -11.53 74.99
N ASP A 398 -3.05 -10.89 74.69
CA ASP A 398 -1.87 -10.83 75.57
C ASP A 398 -2.12 -10.04 76.87
N GLU A 399 -3.02 -9.06 76.84
CA GLU A 399 -3.42 -8.32 78.03
C GLU A 399 -4.44 -9.09 78.89
N GLU A 400 -5.38 -9.83 78.30
CA GLU A 400 -6.32 -10.70 79.03
C GLU A 400 -5.57 -11.84 79.75
N VAL A 401 -4.54 -12.41 79.12
CA VAL A 401 -3.66 -13.42 79.74
C VAL A 401 -2.85 -12.84 80.91
N ARG A 402 -2.49 -11.55 80.87
CA ARG A 402 -1.80 -10.88 81.99
C ARG A 402 -2.73 -10.58 83.16
N GLU A 403 -3.96 -10.13 82.91
CA GLU A 403 -4.97 -9.87 83.95
C GLU A 403 -5.41 -11.15 84.67
N THR A 404 -5.61 -12.24 83.91
CA THR A 404 -5.94 -13.56 84.49
C THR A 404 -4.79 -14.15 85.30
N LYS A 405 -3.53 -14.03 84.85
CA LYS A 405 -2.37 -14.46 85.63
C LYS A 405 -2.13 -13.59 86.88
N GLY A 406 -2.42 -12.29 86.82
CA GLY A 406 -2.33 -11.38 87.96
C GLY A 406 -3.39 -11.63 89.05
N THR A 407 -4.54 -12.21 88.67
CA THR A 407 -5.63 -12.54 89.62
C THR A 407 -5.41 -13.89 90.32
N ILE A 408 -4.53 -14.76 89.79
CA ILE A 408 -4.26 -16.11 90.31
C ILE A 408 -3.02 -16.16 91.23
N MET A 409 -2.31 -15.04 91.45
CA MET A 409 -1.28 -14.94 92.49
C MET A 409 -1.90 -14.26 93.73
N PRO A 410 -2.34 -15.03 94.75
CA PRO A 410 -2.82 -14.44 95.99
C PRO A 410 -1.61 -13.95 96.80
N ASN A 411 -1.78 -12.79 97.42
CA ASN A 411 -0.98 -12.40 98.59
C ASN A 411 -1.60 -13.02 99.84
#